data_AF-A0A962DYF2-F1
#
_entry.id   AF-A0A962DYF2-F1
#
_cell.length_a   1.000
_cell.length_b   1.000
_cell.length_c   1.000
_cell.angle_alpha   90.00
_cell.angle_beta   90.00
_cell.angle_gamma   90.00
#
_symmetry.space_group_name_H-M   'P 1'
#
loop_
_entity.id
_entity.type
_entity.pdbx_description
1 polymer ?
#
loop_
_entity_poly.entity_id
_entity_poly.type
_entity_poly.pdbx_seq_one_letter_code
_entity_poly.pdbx_strand_id
1 'polypeptide(L)'
;ALARFEAHSPTHVDEESNEAACMVAGDRVHSIMVACIEKGMKDGSVRPDLGNPYLTSVTLWGFMHGIIQIAATKAQMLAKDGISTQQMIDHALQMVGFGLAAKDEAVKRET
;
A
#
# COMPACT_ATOMS: atom_id res chain seq x y z
N ALA A 1 2.64 16.11 -1.00
CA ALA A 1 1.67 16.97 -0.29
C ALA A 1 0.77 16.12 0.62
N LEU A 2 0.03 15.14 0.08
CA LEU A 2 -0.79 14.20 0.87
C LEU A 2 -0.02 13.51 2.01
N ALA A 3 1.10 12.82 1.70
CA ALA A 3 1.92 12.15 2.72
C ALA A 3 2.48 13.07 3.82
N ARG A 4 2.68 14.37 3.54
CA ARG A 4 3.14 15.35 4.53
C ARG A 4 1.97 15.88 5.39
N PHE A 5 0.78 15.99 4.81
CA PHE A 5 -0.44 16.34 5.51
C PHE A 5 -0.86 15.22 6.47
N GLU A 6 -0.92 13.98 5.99
CA GLU A 6 -1.28 12.78 6.76
C GLU A 6 -0.26 12.41 7.87
N ALA A 7 0.93 13.01 7.85
CA ALA A 7 1.92 12.87 8.92
C ALA A 7 1.56 13.67 10.20
N HIS A 8 0.47 14.46 10.19
CA HIS A 8 -0.05 15.16 11.36
C HIS A 8 -1.29 14.41 11.88
N SER A 9 -1.31 14.09 13.17
CA SER A 9 -2.48 13.50 13.82
C SER A 9 -3.37 14.61 14.37
N PRO A 10 -4.63 14.76 13.90
CA PRO A 10 -5.54 15.72 14.50
C PRO A 10 -5.87 15.34 15.93
N THR A 11 -5.73 16.32 16.84
CA THR A 11 -6.08 16.16 18.25
C THR A 11 -7.56 16.45 18.52
N HIS A 12 -8.25 17.07 17.56
CA HIS A 12 -9.68 17.33 17.58
C HIS A 12 -10.20 17.43 16.15
N VAL A 13 -11.20 16.63 15.79
CA VAL A 13 -11.85 16.68 14.48
C VAL A 13 -13.27 17.19 14.69
N ASP A 14 -13.55 18.39 14.18
CA ASP A 14 -14.92 18.89 14.06
C ASP A 14 -15.64 18.05 12.97
N GLU A 15 -16.78 17.45 13.30
CA GLU A 15 -17.52 16.51 12.44
C GLU A 15 -17.96 17.15 11.11
N GLU A 16 -18.13 18.48 11.08
CA GLU A 16 -18.49 19.22 9.86
C GLU A 16 -17.28 19.75 9.09
N SER A 17 -16.06 19.49 9.56
CA SER A 17 -14.84 19.98 8.93
C SER A 17 -14.48 19.23 7.64
N ASN A 18 -13.69 19.89 6.79
CA ASN A 18 -13.04 19.24 5.64
C ASN A 18 -12.13 18.08 6.06
N GLU A 19 -11.58 18.12 7.29
CA GLU A 19 -10.77 17.06 7.84
C GLU A 19 -11.60 15.80 8.12
N ALA A 20 -12.79 15.95 8.73
CA ALA A 20 -13.74 14.85 8.89
C ALA A 20 -14.17 14.27 7.54
N ALA A 21 -14.45 15.11 6.55
CA ALA A 21 -14.78 14.66 5.19
C ALA A 21 -13.62 13.87 4.55
N CYS A 22 -12.37 14.30 4.76
CA CYS A 22 -11.18 13.56 4.32
C CYS A 22 -11.05 12.20 5.02
N MET A 23 -11.32 12.11 6.33
CA MET A 23 -11.30 10.85 7.07
C MET A 23 -12.32 9.84 6.50
N VAL A 24 -13.56 10.29 6.27
CA VAL A 24 -14.61 9.44 5.64
C VAL A 24 -14.20 8.97 4.25
N ALA A 25 -13.54 9.83 3.46
CA ALA A 25 -13.01 9.44 2.16
C ALA A 25 -11.88 8.40 2.30
N GLY A 26 -11.00 8.56 3.30
CA GLY A 26 -9.96 7.59 3.64
C GLY A 26 -10.51 6.21 3.98
N ASP A 27 -11.55 6.15 4.82
CA ASP A 27 -12.21 4.89 5.19
C ASP A 27 -12.77 4.14 3.97
N ARG A 28 -13.28 4.87 2.98
CA ARG A 28 -13.76 4.27 1.72
C ARG A 28 -12.62 3.66 0.92
N VAL A 29 -11.46 4.31 0.87
CA VAL A 29 -10.26 3.76 0.19
C VAL A 29 -9.79 2.48 0.87
N HIS A 30 -9.73 2.45 2.20
CA HIS A 30 -9.39 1.23 2.94
C HIS A 30 -10.41 0.11 2.72
N SER A 31 -11.70 0.45 2.66
CA SER A 31 -12.76 -0.53 2.36
C SER A 31 -12.60 -1.16 0.97
N ILE A 32 -12.24 -0.36 -0.05
CA ILE A 32 -11.95 -0.87 -1.40
C ILE A 32 -10.72 -1.78 -1.38
N MET A 33 -9.65 -1.38 -0.68
CA MET A 33 -8.44 -2.19 -0.55
C MET A 33 -8.72 -3.56 0.08
N VAL A 34 -9.50 -3.58 1.16
CA VAL A 34 -9.93 -4.84 1.81
C VAL A 34 -10.70 -5.73 0.83
N ALA A 35 -11.69 -5.18 0.13
CA ALA A 35 -12.49 -5.95 -0.84
C ALA A 35 -11.61 -6.53 -1.97
N CYS A 36 -10.61 -5.79 -2.45
CA CYS A 36 -9.65 -6.28 -3.44
C CYS A 36 -8.80 -7.44 -2.90
N ILE A 37 -8.31 -7.33 -1.66
CA ILE A 37 -7.51 -8.39 -1.01
C ILE A 37 -8.36 -9.64 -0.82
N GLU A 38 -9.57 -9.52 -0.28
CA GLU A 38 -10.50 -10.65 -0.09
C GLU A 38 -10.86 -11.32 -1.41
N LYS A 39 -11.13 -10.53 -2.46
CA LYS A 39 -11.36 -11.06 -3.80
C LYS A 39 -10.15 -11.83 -4.31
N GLY A 40 -8.95 -11.26 -4.16
CA GLY A 40 -7.71 -11.91 -4.57
C GLY A 40 -7.42 -13.21 -3.82
N MET A 41 -7.76 -13.27 -2.54
CA MET A 41 -7.67 -14.50 -1.74
C MET A 41 -8.66 -15.55 -2.23
N LYS A 42 -9.87 -15.13 -2.62
CA LYS A 42 -10.92 -16.02 -3.12
C LYS A 42 -10.62 -16.56 -4.52
N ASP A 43 -10.05 -15.75 -5.40
CA ASP A 43 -9.71 -16.15 -6.78
C ASP A 43 -8.30 -16.75 -6.92
N GLY A 44 -7.51 -16.75 -5.84
CA GLY A 44 -6.18 -17.34 -5.80
C GLY A 44 -5.09 -16.46 -6.39
N SER A 45 -5.36 -15.19 -6.73
CA SER A 45 -4.31 -14.23 -7.12
C SER A 45 -3.50 -13.69 -5.93
N VAL A 46 -4.07 -13.73 -4.72
CA VAL A 46 -3.41 -13.34 -3.46
C VAL A 46 -3.33 -14.54 -2.53
N ARG A 47 -2.17 -14.75 -1.89
CA ARG A 47 -1.96 -15.86 -0.96
C ARG A 47 -2.95 -15.80 0.24
N PRO A 48 -3.55 -16.93 0.64
CA PRO A 48 -4.58 -16.94 1.68
C PRO A 48 -4.02 -16.83 3.11
N ASP A 49 -2.70 -16.95 3.30
CA ASP A 49 -2.03 -16.96 4.60
C ASP A 49 -1.54 -15.56 5.05
N LEU A 50 -2.02 -14.47 4.45
CA LEU A 50 -1.71 -13.09 4.88
C LEU A 50 -2.37 -12.70 6.22
N GLY A 51 -3.35 -13.47 6.70
CA GLY A 51 -4.10 -13.15 7.91
C GLY A 51 -5.19 -12.12 7.68
N ASN A 52 -5.27 -11.09 8.52
CA ASN A 52 -6.33 -10.09 8.50
C ASN A 52 -6.21 -9.17 7.26
N PRO A 53 -7.19 -9.15 6.33
CA PRO A 53 -7.14 -8.31 5.11
C PRO A 53 -7.01 -6.81 5.39
N TYR A 54 -7.61 -6.31 6.48
CA TYR A 54 -7.49 -4.91 6.86
C TYR A 54 -6.06 -4.57 7.31
N LEU A 55 -5.42 -5.46 8.08
CA LEU A 55 -4.02 -5.27 8.47
C LEU A 55 -3.09 -5.25 7.24
N THR A 56 -3.36 -6.12 6.26
CA THR A 56 -2.65 -6.08 4.97
C THR A 56 -2.88 -4.74 4.25
N SER A 57 -4.11 -4.25 4.19
CA SER A 57 -4.44 -2.94 3.58
C SER A 57 -3.66 -1.79 4.22
N VAL A 58 -3.68 -1.68 5.55
CA VAL A 58 -2.97 -0.62 6.29
C VAL A 58 -1.46 -0.73 6.11
N THR A 59 -0.94 -1.97 6.03
CA THR A 59 0.49 -2.20 5.79
C THR A 59 0.92 -1.76 4.39
N LEU A 60 0.12 -2.08 3.36
CA LEU A 60 0.37 -1.64 1.98
C LEU A 60 0.32 -0.11 1.86
N TRP A 61 -0.62 0.52 2.57
CA TRP A 61 -0.70 1.97 2.68
C TRP A 61 0.57 2.55 3.30
N GLY A 62 1.00 2.08 4.48
CA GLY A 62 2.24 2.55 5.13
C GLY A 62 3.50 2.35 4.27
N PHE A 63 3.60 1.21 3.57
CA PHE A 63 4.69 0.92 2.65
C PHE A 63 4.76 1.96 1.52
N MET A 64 3.65 2.20 0.82
CA MET A 64 3.61 3.17 -0.27
C MET A 64 3.79 4.61 0.21
N HIS A 65 3.32 4.95 1.41
CA HIS A 65 3.59 6.24 2.05
C HIS A 65 5.10 6.51 2.15
N GLY A 66 5.86 5.52 2.66
CA GLY A 66 7.32 5.63 2.75
C GLY A 66 7.99 5.82 1.39
N ILE A 67 7.58 5.04 0.39
CA ILE A 67 8.12 5.12 -0.98
C ILE A 67 7.84 6.50 -1.59
N ILE A 68 6.60 6.98 -1.52
CA ILE A 68 6.20 8.30 -2.05
C ILE A 68 6.96 9.41 -1.32
N GLN A 69 7.12 9.32 0.01
CA GLN A 69 7.86 10.31 0.78
C GLN A 69 9.32 10.38 0.35
N ILE A 70 10.00 9.24 0.20
CA ILE A 70 11.40 9.22 -0.24
C ILE A 70 11.51 9.75 -1.67
N ALA A 71 10.68 9.25 -2.59
CA ALA A 71 10.68 9.71 -3.99
C ALA A 71 10.46 11.23 -4.10
N ALA A 72 9.55 11.79 -3.30
CA ALA A 72 9.24 13.22 -3.33
C ALA A 72 10.28 14.12 -2.63
N THR A 73 10.96 13.62 -1.59
CA THR A 73 11.83 14.46 -0.73
C THR A 73 13.32 14.19 -0.90
N LYS A 74 13.70 13.07 -1.53
CA LYS A 74 15.08 12.60 -1.67
C LYS A 74 15.46 12.27 -3.11
N ALA A 75 14.70 12.73 -4.11
CA ALA A 75 14.99 12.48 -5.53
C ALA A 75 16.44 12.80 -5.93
N GLN A 76 16.98 13.94 -5.47
CA GLN A 76 18.36 14.34 -5.77
C GLN A 76 19.42 13.46 -5.09
N MET A 77 19.08 12.86 -3.95
CA MET A 77 19.97 11.89 -3.30
C MET A 77 19.99 10.59 -4.10
N LEU A 78 18.82 10.06 -4.47
CA LEU A 78 18.70 8.84 -5.28
C LEU A 78 19.40 8.99 -6.65
N ALA A 79 19.29 10.17 -7.27
CA ALA A 79 19.92 10.45 -8.55
C ALA A 79 21.45 10.37 -8.51
N LYS A 80 22.09 10.67 -7.35
CA LYS A 80 23.54 10.50 -7.17
C LYS A 80 23.97 9.03 -7.26
N ASP A 81 23.08 8.13 -6.88
CA ASP A 81 23.28 6.68 -6.95
C ASP A 81 22.77 6.09 -8.27
N GLY A 82 22.36 6.93 -9.24
CA GLY A 82 21.85 6.50 -10.54
C GLY A 82 20.42 5.96 -10.51
N ILE A 83 19.65 6.22 -9.43
CA ILE A 83 18.30 5.70 -9.24
C ILE A 83 17.28 6.82 -9.52
N SER A 84 16.38 6.60 -10.47
CA SER A 84 15.23 7.47 -10.69
C SER A 84 14.09 7.17 -9.70
N THR A 85 13.25 8.19 -9.44
CA THR A 85 12.04 8.03 -8.63
C THR A 85 11.07 7.01 -9.24
N GLN A 86 10.98 6.95 -10.57
CA GLN A 86 10.15 5.98 -11.28
C GLN A 86 10.63 4.54 -11.03
N GLN A 87 11.94 4.29 -11.17
CA GLN A 87 12.52 2.96 -10.87
C GLN A 87 12.23 2.53 -9.44
N MET A 88 12.33 3.45 -8.47
CA MET A 88 12.02 3.14 -7.08
C MET A 88 10.55 2.75 -6.87
N ILE A 89 9.62 3.49 -7.47
CA ILE A 89 8.17 3.20 -7.38
C ILE A 89 7.84 1.87 -8.05
N ASP A 90 8.35 1.63 -9.26
CA ASP A 90 8.12 0.39 -9.99
C ASP A 90 8.67 -0.82 -9.23
N HIS A 91 9.88 -0.69 -8.68
CA HIS A 91 10.49 -1.74 -7.88
C HIS A 91 9.68 -2.03 -6.60
N ALA A 92 9.21 -0.99 -5.91
CA ALA A 92 8.37 -1.15 -4.73
C ALA A 92 7.05 -1.87 -5.04
N LEU A 93 6.39 -1.54 -6.15
CA LEU A 93 5.17 -2.20 -6.62
C LEU A 93 5.41 -3.67 -6.97
N GLN A 94 6.53 -3.99 -7.62
CA GLN A 94 6.93 -5.36 -7.91
C GLN A 94 7.16 -6.15 -6.62
N MET A 95 7.87 -5.57 -5.64
CA MET A 95 8.14 -6.23 -4.36
C MET A 95 6.84 -6.58 -3.61
N VAL A 96 5.88 -5.66 -3.52
CA VAL A 96 4.59 -5.96 -2.88
C VAL A 96 3.78 -6.96 -3.70
N GLY A 97 3.81 -6.86 -5.03
CA GLY A 97 3.16 -7.83 -5.92
C GLY A 97 3.65 -9.27 -5.66
N PHE A 98 4.96 -9.46 -5.60
CA PHE A 98 5.55 -10.76 -5.25
C PHE A 98 5.25 -11.21 -3.82
N GLY A 99 5.21 -10.27 -2.86
CA GLY A 99 4.88 -10.59 -1.47
C GLY A 99 3.42 -11.04 -1.27
N LEU A 100 2.51 -10.55 -2.12
CA LEU A 100 1.08 -10.86 -2.09
C LEU A 100 0.71 -12.08 -2.93
N ALA A 101 1.44 -12.36 -4.01
CA ALA A 101 1.12 -13.43 -4.95
C ALA A 101 0.93 -14.79 -4.25
N ALA A 102 -0.03 -15.58 -4.73
CA ALA A 102 -0.17 -16.96 -4.29
C ALA A 102 1.14 -17.74 -4.55
N LYS A 103 1.48 -18.65 -3.63
CA LYS A 103 2.60 -19.57 -3.84
C LYS A 103 2.21 -20.53 -4.96
N ASP A 104 3.06 -20.69 -5.96
CA ASP A 104 2.90 -21.75 -6.97
C ASP A 104 2.96 -23.13 -6.29
N GLU A 105 1.80 -23.70 -5.97
CA GLU A 105 1.67 -25.13 -5.65
C GLU A 105 1.65 -26.00 -6.93
N ALA A 106 1.81 -25.40 -8.11
CA ALA A 106 1.68 -26.06 -9.41
C ALA A 106 2.86 -26.96 -9.83
N VAL A 107 3.95 -27.04 -9.06
CA VAL A 107 5.16 -27.82 -9.44
C VAL A 107 5.29 -29.17 -8.71
N LYS A 108 4.35 -29.57 -7.85
CA LYS A 108 4.48 -30.80 -7.03
C LYS A 108 3.31 -31.80 -7.10
N ARG A 109 2.50 -31.77 -8.15
CA ARG A 109 1.54 -32.86 -8.44
C ARG A 109 1.85 -33.49 -9.80
N GLU A 110 2.95 -34.21 -9.86
CA GLU A 110 3.21 -35.29 -10.84
C GLU A 110 4.56 -35.93 -10.49
N THR A 111 4.53 -36.92 -9.61
CA THR A 111 5.53 -37.99 -9.48
C THR A 111 4.84 -39.22 -8.95
#